data_AF-A0A2M9PXS2-F1
#
_entry.id   AF-A0A2M9PXS2-F1
#
_cell.length_a   1.000
_cell.length_b   1.000
_cell.length_c   1.000
_cell.angle_alpha   90.00
_cell.angle_beta   90.00
_cell.angle_gamma   90.00
#
_symmetry.space_group_name_H-M   'P 1'
#
loop_
_entity.id
_entity.type
_entity.pdbx_description
1 polymer ?
#
loop_
_entity_poly.entity_id
_entity_poly.type
_entity_poly.pdbx_seq_one_letter_code
_entity_poly.pdbx_strand_id
1 'polypeptide(L)'
;FGVKQVEEVFPVSIVGSGTSLNEATTNAISRAARLFEMSEPEVMNRATITGSIEIGRHPGVVTATFQVPKAVLKKARIYKPVKKQYD
;
A
#
# COMPACT_ATOMS: atom_id res chain seq x y z
N PHE A 1 3.95 -29.47 2.67
CA PHE A 1 4.59 -28.45 1.83
C PHE A 1 3.77 -28.25 0.57
N GLY A 2 3.45 -27.01 0.18
CA GLY A 2 2.86 -26.76 -1.14
C GLY A 2 1.86 -25.62 -1.18
N VAL A 3 2.34 -24.39 -1.40
CA VAL A 3 1.49 -23.31 -1.92
C VAL A 3 1.18 -23.65 -3.38
N LYS A 4 -0.09 -23.90 -3.70
CA LYS A 4 -0.52 -24.37 -5.03
C LYS A 4 -0.48 -23.26 -6.10
N GLN A 5 -0.65 -22.01 -5.70
CA GLN A 5 -0.56 -20.83 -6.56
C GLN A 5 -0.07 -19.64 -5.74
N VAL A 6 0.85 -18.88 -6.31
CA VAL A 6 1.26 -17.58 -5.78
C VAL A 6 0.24 -16.54 -6.24
N GLU A 7 -0.21 -15.69 -5.32
CA GLU A 7 -1.13 -14.61 -5.64
C GLU A 7 -0.42 -13.57 -6.54
N GLU A 8 -1.08 -13.16 -7.63
CA GLU A 8 -0.58 -12.10 -8.50
C GLU A 8 -0.71 -10.76 -7.77
N VAL A 9 0.41 -10.19 -7.36
CA VAL A 9 0.50 -8.94 -6.60
C VAL A 9 1.24 -7.87 -7.41
N PHE A 10 0.93 -6.60 -7.12
CA PHE A 10 1.59 -5.47 -7.75
C PHE A 10 2.01 -4.43 -6.70
N PRO A 11 3.15 -3.74 -6.90
CA PRO A 11 3.57 -2.67 -6.00
C PRO A 11 2.67 -1.46 -6.18
N VAL A 12 2.20 -0.90 -5.07
CA VAL A 12 1.50 0.39 -5.03
C VAL A 12 2.07 1.27 -3.93
N SER A 13 2.07 2.58 -4.17
CA SER A 13 2.55 3.58 -3.22
C SER A 13 1.42 4.53 -2.85
N ILE A 14 1.20 4.70 -1.55
CA ILE A 14 0.19 5.59 -0.98
C ILE A 14 0.91 6.70 -0.23
N VAL A 15 0.63 7.95 -0.63
CA VAL A 15 1.20 9.13 0.02
C VAL A 15 0.30 9.53 1.18
N GLY A 16 0.90 9.65 2.37
CA GLY A 16 0.29 10.23 3.56
C GLY A 16 0.91 11.56 3.91
N SER A 17 0.10 12.46 4.45
CA SER A 17 0.54 13.77 4.90
C SER A 17 -0.02 14.10 6.28
N GLY A 18 0.75 14.82 7.09
CA GLY A 18 0.37 15.23 8.45
C GLY A 18 1.29 16.34 8.96
N THR A 19 0.99 16.86 10.15
CA THR A 19 1.85 17.89 10.76
C THR A 19 3.15 17.32 11.32
N SER A 20 3.13 16.01 11.63
CA SER A 20 4.27 15.22 12.08
C SER A 20 4.45 13.94 11.24
N LEU A 21 5.60 13.26 11.39
CA LEU A 21 5.88 11.98 10.73
C LEU A 21 4.88 10.90 11.15
N ASN A 22 4.51 10.89 12.42
CA ASN A 22 3.55 9.92 12.96
C ASN A 22 2.18 10.13 12.35
N GLU A 23 1.69 11.38 12.29
CA GLU A 23 0.42 11.70 11.64
C GLU A 23 0.43 11.38 10.15
N ALA A 24 1.52 11.70 9.44
CA ALA A 24 1.65 11.38 8.03
C ALA A 24 1.62 9.85 7.79
N THR A 25 2.23 9.08 8.69
CA THR A 25 2.25 7.60 8.65
C THR A 25 0.87 7.02 8.89
N THR A 26 0.19 7.45 9.95
CA THR A 26 -1.20 7.05 10.21
C THR A 26 -2.10 7.43 9.03
N ASN A 27 -1.93 8.63 8.46
CA ASN A 27 -2.68 9.06 7.29
C ASN A 27 -2.47 8.13 6.08
N ALA A 28 -1.22 7.74 5.77
CA ALA A 28 -0.93 6.81 4.68
C ALA A 28 -1.61 5.44 4.90
N ILE A 29 -1.50 4.90 6.13
CA ILE A 29 -2.07 3.59 6.49
C ILE A 29 -3.60 3.62 6.41
N SER A 30 -4.26 4.62 7.02
CA SER A 30 -5.73 4.72 7.00
C SER A 30 -6.26 4.93 5.58
N ARG A 31 -5.55 5.70 4.74
CA ARG A 31 -5.90 5.88 3.31
C ARG A 31 -5.80 4.58 2.53
N ALA A 32 -4.72 3.83 2.73
CA ALA A 32 -4.52 2.51 2.13
C ALA A 32 -5.62 1.53 2.57
N ALA A 33 -5.87 1.44 3.88
CA ALA A 33 -6.90 0.59 4.46
C ALA A 33 -8.28 0.89 3.86
N ARG A 34 -8.65 2.18 3.78
CA ARG A 34 -9.90 2.62 3.17
C ARG A 34 -9.98 2.32 1.67
N LEU A 35 -8.91 2.57 0.91
CA LEU A 35 -8.89 2.36 -0.54
C LEU A 35 -9.00 0.89 -0.92
N PHE A 36 -8.34 0.01 -0.15
CA PHE A 36 -8.25 -1.41 -0.42
C PHE A 36 -9.23 -2.27 0.38
N GLU A 37 -10.09 -1.64 1.18
CA GLU A 37 -11.04 -2.31 2.09
C GLU A 37 -10.33 -3.34 3.00
N MET A 38 -9.13 -2.99 3.46
CA MET A 38 -8.29 -3.78 4.36
C MET A 38 -8.32 -3.19 5.76
N SER A 39 -7.97 -3.99 6.76
CA SER A 39 -7.73 -3.46 8.10
C SER A 39 -6.39 -2.72 8.16
N GLU A 40 -6.26 -1.70 9.03
CA GLU A 40 -4.98 -1.02 9.24
C GLU A 40 -3.85 -1.98 9.68
N PRO A 41 -4.09 -2.97 10.58
CA PRO A 41 -3.09 -4.00 10.89
C PRO A 41 -2.63 -4.81 9.67
N GLU A 42 -3.53 -5.12 8.73
CA GLU A 42 -3.14 -5.80 7.49
C GLU A 42 -2.21 -4.91 6.64
N VAL A 43 -2.54 -3.62 6.50
CA VAL A 43 -1.69 -2.66 5.76
C VAL A 43 -0.32 -2.53 6.41
N MET A 44 -0.25 -2.42 7.74
CA MET A 44 1.01 -2.37 8.49
C MET A 44 1.86 -3.63 8.26
N ASN A 45 1.24 -4.82 8.32
CA ASN A 45 1.92 -6.07 8.05
C ASN A 45 2.45 -6.13 6.60
N ARG A 46 1.65 -5.72 5.61
CA ARG A 46 2.08 -5.68 4.20
C ARG A 46 3.23 -4.69 3.98
N ALA A 47 3.16 -3.51 4.58
CA ALA A 47 4.23 -2.51 4.55
C ALA A 47 5.52 -3.02 5.24
N THR A 48 5.40 -3.88 6.24
CA THR A 48 6.57 -4.46 6.93
C THR A 48 7.22 -5.60 6.14
N ILE A 49 6.41 -6.50 5.58
CA ILE A 49 6.90 -7.75 4.97
C ILE A 49 7.28 -7.56 3.49
N THR A 50 6.49 -6.77 2.76
CA THR A 50 6.57 -6.67 1.29
C THR A 50 6.82 -5.25 0.80
N GLY A 51 7.20 -4.36 1.71
CA GLY A 51 7.09 -2.93 1.49
C GLY A 51 8.03 -2.09 2.35
N SER A 52 7.70 -0.80 2.41
CA SER A 52 8.42 0.22 3.15
C SER A 52 7.50 1.38 3.48
N ILE A 53 7.88 2.16 4.50
CA ILE A 53 7.37 3.50 4.74
C ILE A 53 8.56 4.46 4.63
N GLU A 54 8.53 5.31 3.62
CA GLU A 54 9.63 6.20 3.27
C GLU A 54 9.27 7.65 3.59
N ILE A 55 10.23 8.43 4.10
CA ILE A 55 10.04 9.86 4.34
C ILE A 55 10.14 10.59 3.00
N GLY A 56 9.02 11.08 2.48
CA GLY A 56 9.01 11.87 1.24
C GLY A 56 9.49 13.31 1.50
N ARG A 57 8.98 13.95 2.54
CA ARG A 57 9.39 15.30 2.97
C ARG A 57 9.20 15.47 4.47
N HIS A 58 10.29 15.68 5.19
CA HIS A 58 10.23 16.03 6.61
C HIS A 58 9.63 17.44 6.82
N PRO A 59 8.76 17.65 7.83
CA PRO A 59 8.31 16.70 8.85
C PRO A 59 7.04 15.92 8.52
N GLY A 60 6.40 16.15 7.36
CA GLY A 60 4.96 15.88 7.23
C GLY A 60 4.50 15.08 6.02
N VAL A 61 5.39 14.42 5.26
CA VAL A 61 5.01 13.60 4.11
C VAL A 61 5.75 12.28 4.13
N VAL A 62 5.00 11.19 3.99
CA VAL A 62 5.53 9.83 3.86
C VAL A 62 4.89 9.11 2.69
N THR A 63 5.59 8.11 2.17
CA THR A 63 5.12 7.23 1.11
C THR A 63 5.15 5.80 1.64
N ALA A 64 3.99 5.17 1.75
CA ALA A 64 3.87 3.76 2.10
C ALA A 64 3.77 2.93 0.82
N THR A 65 4.78 2.09 0.57
CA THR A 65 4.85 1.21 -0.59
C THR A 65 4.69 -0.24 -0.15
N PHE A 66 3.80 -1.01 -0.76
CA PHE A 66 3.62 -2.44 -0.44
C PHE A 66 2.94 -3.20 -1.58
N GLN A 67 3.00 -4.53 -1.52
CA GLN A 67 2.40 -5.41 -2.52
C GLN A 67 0.90 -5.59 -2.26
N VAL A 68 0.08 -5.34 -3.28
CA VAL A 68 -1.38 -5.47 -3.22
C VAL A 68 -1.87 -6.50 -4.25
N PRO A 69 -2.79 -7.41 -3.86
CA PRO A 69 -3.32 -8.41 -4.76
C PRO A 69 -4.10 -7.82 -5.93
N LYS A 70 -3.97 -8.44 -7.11
CA LYS A 70 -4.77 -8.12 -8.30
C LYS A 70 -6.27 -8.05 -8.02
N ALA A 71 -6.80 -8.97 -7.22
CA ALA A 71 -8.23 -8.99 -6.87
C ALA A 71 -8.64 -7.70 -6.15
N VAL A 72 -7.81 -7.21 -5.23
CA VAL A 72 -8.02 -5.97 -4.49
C VAL A 72 -7.88 -4.76 -5.41
N LEU A 73 -6.86 -4.72 -6.27
CA LEU A 73 -6.69 -3.64 -7.25
C LEU A 73 -7.84 -3.54 -8.25
N LYS A 74 -8.46 -4.69 -8.61
CA LYS A 74 -9.66 -4.73 -9.44
C LYS A 74 -10.87 -4.15 -8.72
N LYS A 75 -11.06 -4.50 -7.43
CA LYS A 75 -12.12 -3.92 -6.59
C LYS A 75 -11.97 -2.40 -6.45
N ALA A 76 -10.75 -1.93 -6.23
CA ALA A 76 -10.40 -0.50 -6.18
C ALA A 76 -10.41 0.19 -7.57
N ARG A 77 -10.70 -0.54 -8.66
CA ARG A 77 -10.77 -0.04 -10.06
C ARG A 77 -9.48 0.58 -10.60
N ILE A 78 -8.33 0.27 -10.02
CA ILE A 78 -7.01 0.78 -10.44
C ILE A 78 -6.12 -0.29 -11.09
N TYR A 79 -6.57 -1.53 -11.21
CA TYR A 79 -5.73 -2.61 -11.77
C TYR A 79 -5.18 -2.34 -13.17
N LYS A 80 -6.00 -1.80 -14.09
CA LYS A 80 -5.58 -1.56 -15.48
C LYS A 80 -4.37 -0.61 -15.58
N PRO A 81 -4.41 0.61 -15.00
CA PRO A 81 -3.25 1.50 -15.05
C PRO A 81 -2.04 0.94 -14.32
N VAL A 82 -2.22 0.23 -13.19
CA VAL A 82 -1.11 -0.43 -12.49
C VAL A 82 -0.45 -1.49 -13.36
N LYS A 83 -1.23 -2.38 -13.97
CA LYS A 83 -0.71 -3.44 -14.85
C LYS A 83 0.09 -2.85 -16.02
N LYS A 84 -0.41 -1.79 -16.65
CA LYS A 84 0.25 -1.10 -17.77
C LYS A 84 1.63 -0.54 -17.40
N GLN A 85 1.88 -0.21 -16.14
CA GLN A 85 3.18 0.31 -15.70
C GLN A 85 4.28 -0.77 -15.67
N TYR A 86 3.90 -2.05 -15.65
CA TYR A 86 4.80 -3.20 -15.51
C TYR A 86 4.69 -4.20 -16.67
N ASP A 87 3.83 -3.93 -17.65
CA ASP A 87 3.77 -4.63 -18.94
C ASP A 87 4.75 -3.95 -19.92
#